data_AF-D6X645-F1
#
_entry.id   AF-D6X645-F1
#
_cell.length_a   1.000
_cell.length_b   1.000
_cell.length_c   1.000
_cell.angle_alpha   90.00
_cell.angle_beta   90.00
_cell.angle_gamma   90.00
#
_symmetry.space_group_name_H-M   'P 1'
#
loop_
_entity.id
_entity.type
_entity.pdbx_description
1 polymer ?
#
loop_
_entity_poly.entity_id
_entity_poly.type
_entity_poly.pdbx_seq_one_letter_code
_entity_poly.pdbx_strand_id
1 'polypeptide(L)'
;MPQIEAEYFDGDPGEGRRDRVRTRRIAGTRARAALTDVAPLIVGVVSGATLLLGAAAVGGAWASGEVPGRSFGEGPAESAAEAAQALGSWLIGFGFILFVTMGRRAYRDASARRTIGILWDVGTFWPRAAHPFAPPCYAERAVPDLTWRMCTWTGRTGGRLVISGHSQGSVLAAAAVWQLPADTRKRVALLTYGSPLERLYGRWFPAYFGPKALLELSSEVDCWRNLWRRTDPIGGPMLITAETDPAGDGCDDPTDVDRQALKDPVVYGRSERHPLPEPILGHSDYQAHPDFAKERAALLDRLTPAVPRQAQGSSGRSSA
;
A
#
# COMPACT_ATOMS: atom_id res chain seq x y z
N MET A 1 16.09 3.29 -17.10
CA MET A 1 16.38 2.27 -18.14
C MET A 1 17.47 1.30 -17.70
N PRO A 2 18.67 1.75 -17.25
CA PRO A 2 19.75 0.83 -16.87
C PRO A 2 19.38 -0.10 -15.70
N GLN A 3 18.66 0.41 -14.71
CA GLN A 3 18.19 -0.37 -13.55
C GLN A 3 17.20 -1.50 -13.92
N ILE A 4 16.35 -1.29 -14.93
CA ILE A 4 15.42 -2.34 -15.40
C ILE A 4 16.23 -3.42 -16.11
N GLU A 5 17.19 -3.02 -16.96
CA GLU A 5 18.03 -4.01 -17.65
C GLU A 5 18.90 -4.79 -16.66
N ALA A 6 19.46 -4.15 -15.63
CA ALA A 6 20.19 -4.85 -14.56
C ALA A 6 19.31 -5.90 -13.84
N GLU A 7 18.08 -5.54 -13.46
CA GLU A 7 17.15 -6.44 -12.75
C GLU A 7 16.80 -7.71 -13.53
N TYR A 8 16.87 -7.68 -14.87
CA TYR A 8 16.52 -8.81 -15.74
C TYR A 8 17.71 -9.48 -16.44
N PHE A 9 18.87 -8.84 -16.50
CA PHE A 9 20.03 -9.33 -17.27
C PHE A 9 21.31 -9.49 -16.46
N ASP A 10 21.32 -9.21 -15.15
CA ASP A 10 22.46 -9.55 -14.28
C ASP A 10 22.42 -11.05 -13.91
N GLY A 11 23.40 -11.81 -14.39
CA GLY A 11 23.74 -13.16 -13.89
C GLY A 11 23.24 -14.37 -14.69
N ASP A 12 22.40 -14.19 -15.70
CA ASP A 12 21.95 -15.24 -16.62
C ASP A 12 21.76 -14.60 -18.02
N PRO A 13 21.99 -15.26 -19.16
CA PRO A 13 21.60 -14.73 -20.46
C PRO A 13 20.07 -14.70 -20.47
N GLY A 14 19.49 -13.62 -19.92
CA GLY A 14 18.06 -13.48 -19.70
C GLY A 14 17.32 -13.90 -20.96
N GLU A 15 16.35 -14.80 -20.82
CA GLU A 15 15.56 -15.32 -21.93
C GLU A 15 14.85 -14.13 -22.63
N GLY A 16 15.49 -13.58 -23.68
CA GLY A 16 14.98 -12.45 -24.45
C GLY A 16 16.04 -11.45 -24.89
N ARG A 17 16.00 -11.06 -26.17
CA ARG A 17 16.78 -9.93 -26.70
C ARG A 17 16.30 -8.63 -26.04
N ARG A 18 17.24 -7.76 -25.64
CA ARG A 18 16.93 -6.42 -25.13
C ARG A 18 16.00 -5.68 -26.11
N ASP A 19 14.86 -5.21 -25.60
CA ASP A 19 13.83 -4.52 -26.38
C ASP A 19 13.53 -3.15 -25.76
N ARG A 20 13.94 -2.10 -26.47
CA ARG A 20 13.74 -0.71 -26.03
C ARG A 20 12.26 -0.37 -25.81
N VAL A 21 11.34 -0.94 -26.58
CA VAL A 21 9.90 -0.68 -26.43
C VAL A 21 9.41 -1.28 -25.12
N ARG A 22 9.81 -2.53 -24.82
CA ARG A 22 9.45 -3.19 -23.57
C ARG A 22 10.08 -2.52 -22.35
N THR A 23 11.36 -2.17 -22.40
CA THR A 23 12.01 -1.40 -21.33
C THR A 23 11.28 -0.07 -21.09
N ARG A 24 10.90 0.66 -22.16
CA ARG A 24 10.12 1.90 -22.04
C ARG A 24 8.75 1.69 -21.42
N ARG A 25 8.06 0.61 -21.76
CA ARG A 25 6.75 0.29 -21.19
C ARG A 25 6.85 0.00 -19.69
N ILE A 26 7.81 -0.83 -19.27
CA ILE A 26 8.05 -1.14 -17.86
C ILE A 26 8.44 0.13 -17.09
N ALA A 27 9.37 0.91 -17.64
CA ALA A 27 9.79 2.18 -17.04
C ALA A 27 8.63 3.17 -16.89
N GLY A 28 7.80 3.30 -17.92
CA GLY A 28 6.62 4.15 -17.90
C GLY A 28 5.60 3.71 -16.84
N THR A 29 5.39 2.40 -16.67
CA THR A 29 4.51 1.89 -15.61
C THR A 29 5.08 2.17 -14.22
N ARG A 30 6.38 1.93 -13.98
CA ARG A 30 7.03 2.26 -12.71
C ARG A 30 6.98 3.76 -12.40
N ALA A 31 7.24 4.60 -13.40
CA ALA A 31 7.19 6.05 -13.23
C ALA A 31 5.78 6.54 -12.87
N ARG A 32 4.74 6.01 -13.53
CA ARG A 32 3.34 6.33 -13.18
C ARG A 32 2.95 5.80 -11.81
N ALA A 33 3.42 4.60 -11.45
CA ALA A 33 3.21 4.06 -10.11
C ALA A 33 3.84 4.97 -9.06
N ALA A 34 5.08 5.42 -9.25
CA ALA A 34 5.77 6.33 -8.34
C ALA A 34 5.10 7.71 -8.16
N LEU A 35 4.20 8.13 -9.07
CA LEU A 35 3.46 9.39 -8.90
C LEU A 35 2.56 9.39 -7.65
N THR A 36 2.10 8.23 -7.21
CA THR A 36 1.33 8.16 -5.95
C THR A 36 2.18 8.47 -4.73
N ASP A 37 3.52 8.38 -4.85
CA ASP A 37 4.39 8.70 -3.73
C ASP A 37 4.48 10.19 -3.44
N VAL A 38 4.41 11.02 -4.48
CA VAL A 38 4.54 12.47 -4.38
C VAL A 38 3.21 13.18 -4.10
N ALA A 39 2.09 12.46 -4.18
CA ALA A 39 0.76 13.05 -4.04
C ALA A 39 0.56 13.80 -2.70
N PRO A 40 0.94 13.26 -1.52
CA PRO A 40 0.83 13.99 -0.26
C PRO A 40 1.65 15.28 -0.22
N LEU A 41 2.87 15.27 -0.79
CA LEU A 41 3.73 16.45 -0.87
C LEU A 41 3.10 17.53 -1.76
N ILE A 42 2.61 17.15 -2.94
CA ILE A 42 1.95 18.08 -3.87
C ILE A 42 0.73 18.71 -3.19
N VAL A 43 -0.12 17.90 -2.55
CA VAL A 43 -1.30 18.41 -1.83
C VAL A 43 -0.90 19.32 -0.68
N GLY A 44 0.13 18.97 0.09
CA GLY A 44 0.67 19.79 1.17
C GLY A 44 1.18 21.15 0.69
N VAL A 45 2.00 21.17 -0.38
CA VAL A 45 2.54 22.40 -0.97
C VAL A 45 1.42 23.27 -1.53
N VAL A 46 0.49 22.70 -2.30
CA VAL A 46 -0.63 23.45 -2.90
C VAL A 46 -1.56 24.00 -1.81
N SER A 47 -1.89 23.20 -0.79
CA SER A 47 -2.73 23.63 0.33
C SER A 47 -2.04 24.74 1.13
N GLY A 48 -0.75 24.59 1.44
CA GLY A 48 0.05 25.59 2.14
C GLY A 48 0.14 26.90 1.37
N ALA A 49 0.46 26.84 0.07
CA ALA A 49 0.48 28.03 -0.80
C ALA A 49 -0.90 28.71 -0.85
N THR A 50 -1.98 27.95 -0.98
CA THR A 50 -3.34 28.48 -1.02
C THR A 50 -3.71 29.17 0.30
N LEU A 51 -3.39 28.55 1.43
CA LEU A 51 -3.64 29.13 2.76
C LEU A 51 -2.83 30.41 2.99
N LEU A 52 -1.56 30.42 2.58
CA LEU A 52 -0.70 31.60 2.69
C LEU A 52 -1.20 32.75 1.82
N LEU A 53 -1.56 32.48 0.58
CA LEU A 53 -2.13 33.48 -0.33
C LEU A 53 -3.47 34.00 0.20
N GLY A 54 -4.33 33.12 0.71
CA GLY A 54 -5.60 33.51 1.34
C GLY A 54 -5.40 34.37 2.59
N ALA A 55 -4.48 34.00 3.48
CA ALA A 55 -4.16 34.77 4.67
C ALA A 55 -3.55 36.14 4.32
N ALA A 56 -2.67 36.20 3.31
CA ALA A 56 -2.12 37.46 2.82
C ALA A 56 -3.20 38.36 2.22
N ALA A 57 -4.15 37.80 1.45
CA ALA A 57 -5.27 38.56 0.90
C ALA A 57 -6.18 39.13 2.00
N VAL A 58 -6.51 38.32 3.02
CA VAL A 58 -7.31 38.76 4.17
C VAL A 58 -6.57 39.82 4.99
N GLY A 59 -5.29 39.59 5.29
CA GLY A 59 -4.47 40.55 6.04
C GLY A 59 -4.26 41.87 5.30
N GLY A 60 -4.02 41.79 3.98
CA GLY A 60 -3.91 42.96 3.10
C GLY A 60 -5.21 43.76 3.05
N ALA A 61 -6.36 43.08 2.95
CA ALA A 61 -7.66 43.75 2.98
C ALA A 61 -7.95 44.42 4.33
N TRP A 62 -7.57 43.78 5.44
CA TRP A 62 -7.75 44.36 6.77
C TRP A 62 -6.85 45.58 7.02
N ALA A 63 -5.61 45.55 6.52
CA ALA A 63 -4.67 46.65 6.66
C ALA A 63 -4.98 47.84 5.73
N SER A 64 -5.44 47.58 4.50
CA SER A 64 -5.76 48.62 3.51
C SER A 64 -7.18 49.16 3.62
N GLY A 65 -8.11 48.41 4.23
CA GLY A 65 -9.54 48.72 4.21
C GLY A 65 -10.19 48.47 2.84
N GLU A 66 -9.45 47.94 1.87
CA GLU A 66 -9.91 47.69 0.51
C GLU A 66 -9.99 46.20 0.21
N VAL A 67 -10.86 45.81 -0.72
CA VAL A 67 -10.87 44.43 -1.22
C VAL A 67 -9.60 44.17 -2.04
N PRO A 68 -9.05 42.94 -2.05
CA PRO A 68 -7.75 42.65 -2.68
C PRO A 68 -7.64 43.16 -4.13
N GLY A 69 -8.70 43.05 -4.92
CA GLY A 69 -8.74 43.52 -6.32
C GLY A 69 -8.75 45.04 -6.51
N ARG A 70 -8.86 45.85 -5.46
CA ARG A 70 -8.71 47.32 -5.50
C ARG A 70 -7.35 47.78 -4.98
N SER A 71 -6.73 47.00 -4.09
CA SER A 71 -5.43 47.30 -3.51
C SER A 71 -4.23 47.07 -4.46
N PHE A 72 -4.39 46.16 -5.44
CA PHE A 72 -3.42 46.00 -6.52
C PHE A 72 -3.82 46.97 -7.63
N GLY A 73 -3.09 48.08 -7.81
CA GLY A 73 -3.28 48.95 -8.98
C GLY A 73 -2.90 48.24 -10.28
N GLU A 74 -3.20 48.87 -11.43
CA GLU A 74 -2.90 48.34 -12.77
C GLU A 74 -1.42 47.95 -12.90
N GLY A 75 -1.15 46.64 -12.85
CA GLY A 75 0.21 46.12 -12.82
C GLY A 75 0.29 44.61 -13.06
N PRO A 76 1.51 44.07 -13.26
CA PRO A 76 1.71 42.65 -13.58
C PRO A 76 1.15 41.70 -12.51
N ALA A 77 1.04 42.13 -11.27
CA ALA A 77 0.44 41.35 -10.17
C ALA A 77 -1.07 41.14 -10.35
N GLU A 78 -1.81 42.14 -10.84
CA GLU A 78 -3.25 42.04 -11.10
C GLU A 78 -3.51 41.06 -12.24
N SER A 79 -2.79 41.21 -13.36
CA SER A 79 -2.91 40.29 -14.50
C SER A 79 -2.57 38.83 -14.15
N ALA A 80 -1.60 38.62 -13.25
CA ALA A 80 -1.26 37.28 -12.75
C ALA A 80 -2.36 36.71 -11.84
N ALA A 81 -2.98 37.55 -11.00
CA ALA A 81 -4.10 37.14 -10.15
C ALA A 81 -5.35 36.80 -10.97
N GLU A 82 -5.68 37.61 -11.99
CA GLU A 82 -6.77 37.31 -12.93
C GLU A 82 -6.52 36.01 -13.71
N ALA A 83 -5.31 35.83 -14.23
CA ALA A 83 -4.94 34.60 -14.93
C ALA A 83 -5.04 33.37 -14.01
N ALA A 84 -4.61 33.48 -12.74
CA ALA A 84 -4.73 32.42 -11.76
C ALA A 84 -6.21 32.11 -11.41
N GLN A 85 -7.05 33.14 -11.25
CA GLN A 85 -8.49 32.98 -11.00
C GLN A 85 -9.20 32.35 -12.20
N ALA A 86 -8.87 32.79 -13.42
CA ALA A 86 -9.42 32.23 -14.65
C ALA A 86 -8.99 30.78 -14.83
N LEU A 87 -7.72 30.46 -14.60
CA LEU A 87 -7.20 29.09 -14.61
C LEU A 87 -7.91 28.23 -13.56
N GLY A 88 -8.05 28.73 -12.33
CA GLY A 88 -8.78 28.05 -11.26
C GLY A 88 -10.23 27.76 -11.65
N SER A 89 -10.90 28.73 -12.26
CA SER A 89 -12.28 28.58 -12.75
C SER A 89 -12.40 27.52 -13.85
N TRP A 90 -11.46 27.51 -14.81
CA TRP A 90 -11.38 26.48 -15.85
C TRP A 90 -11.08 25.09 -15.29
N LEU A 91 -10.18 25.00 -14.30
CA LEU A 91 -9.86 23.75 -13.61
C LEU A 91 -11.08 23.19 -12.85
N ILE A 92 -11.89 24.05 -12.20
CA ILE A 92 -13.14 23.64 -11.56
C ILE A 92 -14.13 23.10 -12.61
N GLY A 93 -14.31 23.81 -13.72
CA GLY A 93 -15.18 23.36 -14.81
C GLY A 93 -14.72 22.02 -15.41
N PHE A 94 -13.42 21.88 -15.67
CA PHE A 94 -12.82 20.62 -16.14
C PHE A 94 -12.98 19.50 -15.11
N GLY A 95 -12.76 19.79 -13.82
CA GLY A 95 -12.96 18.86 -12.72
C GLY A 95 -14.40 18.36 -12.63
N PHE A 96 -15.39 19.25 -12.83
CA PHE A 96 -16.80 18.87 -12.88
C PHE A 96 -17.12 17.95 -14.07
N ILE A 97 -16.58 18.24 -15.25
CA ILE A 97 -16.72 17.36 -16.44
C ILE A 97 -16.04 16.00 -16.19
N LEU A 98 -14.89 15.98 -15.52
CA LEU A 98 -14.20 14.75 -15.15
C LEU A 98 -15.02 13.94 -14.14
N PHE A 99 -15.57 14.58 -13.11
CA PHE A 99 -16.46 13.95 -12.13
C PHE A 99 -17.71 13.35 -12.81
N VAL A 100 -18.41 14.19 -13.58
CA VAL A 100 -19.21 13.89 -14.79
C VAL A 100 -19.02 12.50 -15.39
N THR A 101 -17.94 12.44 -16.17
CA THR A 101 -17.54 11.35 -17.03
C THR A 101 -17.08 10.14 -16.24
N MET A 102 -16.38 10.32 -15.11
CA MET A 102 -15.98 9.23 -14.22
C MET A 102 -17.20 8.54 -13.59
N GLY A 103 -18.17 9.30 -13.09
CA GLY A 103 -19.42 8.73 -12.55
C GLY A 103 -20.20 7.95 -13.61
N ARG A 104 -20.32 8.51 -14.82
CA ARG A 104 -20.96 7.80 -15.95
C ARG A 104 -20.21 6.55 -16.35
N ARG A 105 -18.87 6.59 -16.31
CA ARG A 105 -18.02 5.44 -16.64
C ARG A 105 -18.11 4.35 -15.58
N ALA A 106 -18.12 4.72 -14.29
CA ALA A 106 -18.33 3.79 -13.17
C ALA A 106 -19.67 3.04 -13.29
N TYR A 107 -20.71 3.70 -13.79
CA TYR A 107 -22.01 3.07 -14.00
C TYR A 107 -21.98 2.04 -15.15
N ARG A 108 -21.18 2.28 -16.20
CA ARG A 108 -21.19 1.48 -17.44
C ARG A 108 -20.09 0.44 -17.54
N ASP A 109 -18.98 0.62 -16.85
CA ASP A 109 -17.76 -0.19 -17.00
C ASP A 109 -17.35 -0.81 -15.67
N ALA A 110 -17.34 -2.14 -15.60
CA ALA A 110 -16.99 -2.90 -14.41
C ALA A 110 -15.53 -2.66 -13.97
N SER A 111 -14.62 -2.40 -14.91
CA SER A 111 -13.22 -2.08 -14.60
C SER A 111 -13.10 -0.69 -13.99
N ALA A 112 -13.79 0.31 -14.54
CA ALA A 112 -13.80 1.66 -14.01
C ALA A 112 -14.46 1.72 -12.61
N ARG A 113 -15.54 0.95 -12.41
CA ARG A 113 -16.18 0.78 -11.10
C ARG A 113 -15.23 0.20 -10.07
N ARG A 114 -14.40 -0.79 -10.44
CA ARG A 114 -13.38 -1.36 -9.53
C ARG A 114 -12.35 -0.30 -9.10
N THR A 115 -11.86 0.53 -10.02
CA THR A 115 -10.89 1.59 -9.70
C THR A 115 -11.49 2.67 -8.79
N ILE A 116 -12.71 3.11 -9.06
CA ILE A 116 -13.42 4.11 -8.23
C ILE A 116 -13.82 3.50 -6.88
N GLY A 117 -14.13 2.20 -6.85
CA GLY A 117 -14.39 1.42 -5.65
C GLY A 117 -13.24 1.46 -4.65
N ILE A 118 -11.98 1.42 -5.10
CA ILE A 118 -10.81 1.52 -4.21
C ILE A 118 -10.79 2.84 -3.45
N LEU A 119 -11.12 3.96 -4.10
CA LEU A 119 -11.22 5.27 -3.42
C LEU A 119 -12.38 5.28 -2.41
N TRP A 120 -13.49 4.65 -2.78
CA TRP A 120 -14.64 4.51 -1.89
C TRP A 120 -14.36 3.57 -0.70
N ASP A 121 -13.56 2.52 -0.90
CA ASP A 121 -13.15 1.56 0.14
C ASP A 121 -12.30 2.23 1.23
N VAL A 122 -11.52 3.25 0.85
CA VAL A 122 -10.79 4.09 1.80
C VAL A 122 -11.74 4.93 2.64
N GLY A 123 -12.73 5.56 2.00
CA GLY A 123 -13.73 6.37 2.70
C GLY A 123 -14.65 5.55 3.61
N THR A 124 -15.06 4.35 3.17
CA THR A 124 -15.91 3.41 3.92
C THR A 124 -15.15 2.56 4.94
N PHE A 125 -13.83 2.65 5.02
CA PHE A 125 -13.06 1.99 6.07
C PHE A 125 -13.22 2.69 7.43
N TRP A 126 -13.35 4.02 7.43
CA TRP A 126 -13.41 4.80 8.66
C TRP A 126 -14.80 4.76 9.29
N PRO A 127 -14.90 4.63 10.63
CA PRO A 127 -16.19 4.56 11.31
C PRO A 127 -16.98 5.86 11.13
N ARG A 128 -18.32 5.79 11.22
CA ARG A 128 -19.17 6.99 11.09
C ARG A 128 -18.88 8.07 12.14
N ALA A 129 -18.26 7.68 13.26
CA ALA A 129 -17.78 8.61 14.27
C ALA A 129 -16.75 9.62 13.72
N ALA A 130 -16.02 9.26 12.66
CA ALA A 130 -15.04 10.15 12.04
C ALA A 130 -15.67 11.21 11.13
N HIS A 131 -16.86 10.96 10.55
CA HIS A 131 -17.61 11.94 9.77
C HIS A 131 -19.10 11.57 9.63
N PRO A 132 -20.06 12.49 9.92
CA PRO A 132 -21.49 12.17 9.94
C PRO A 132 -22.07 11.74 8.57
N PHE A 133 -21.44 12.19 7.47
CA PHE A 133 -21.78 11.78 6.10
C PHE A 133 -20.94 10.60 5.59
N ALA A 134 -20.13 9.96 6.44
CA ALA A 134 -19.41 8.76 6.04
C ALA A 134 -20.44 7.67 5.68
N PRO A 135 -20.27 7.01 4.51
CA PRO A 135 -21.07 5.85 4.16
C PRO A 135 -20.93 4.73 5.22
N PRO A 136 -21.89 3.78 5.31
CA PRO A 136 -21.80 2.66 6.23
C PRO A 136 -20.45 1.94 6.11
N CYS A 137 -19.76 1.81 7.24
CA CYS A 137 -18.41 1.26 7.28
C CYS A 137 -18.46 -0.26 7.26
N TYR A 138 -17.81 -0.90 6.28
CA TYR A 138 -17.73 -2.36 6.27
C TYR A 138 -16.73 -2.89 7.31
N ALA A 139 -15.76 -2.08 7.74
CA ALA A 139 -14.77 -2.48 8.75
C ALA A 139 -15.42 -2.67 10.13
N GLU A 140 -16.49 -1.94 10.47
CA GLU A 140 -17.30 -2.15 11.69
C GLU A 140 -17.87 -3.56 11.80
N ARG A 141 -17.99 -4.28 10.67
CA ARG A 141 -18.37 -5.69 10.63
C ARG A 141 -17.18 -6.61 10.37
N ALA A 142 -16.41 -6.33 9.33
CA ALA A 142 -15.35 -7.22 8.86
C ALA A 142 -14.22 -7.38 9.88
N VAL A 143 -13.84 -6.33 10.59
CA VAL A 143 -12.75 -6.38 11.55
C VAL A 143 -13.13 -7.20 12.79
N PRO A 144 -14.26 -6.95 13.48
CA PRO A 144 -14.69 -7.80 14.59
C PRO A 144 -14.91 -9.27 14.21
N ASP A 145 -15.51 -9.54 13.04
CA ASP A 145 -15.74 -10.91 12.57
C ASP A 145 -14.41 -11.66 12.34
N LEU A 146 -13.40 -10.97 11.78
CA LEU A 146 -12.08 -11.55 11.54
C LEU A 146 -11.32 -11.79 12.85
N THR A 147 -11.35 -10.83 13.78
CA THR A 147 -10.79 -10.95 15.13
C THR A 147 -11.42 -12.13 15.87
N TRP A 148 -12.75 -12.19 15.89
CA TRP A 148 -13.50 -13.27 16.54
C TRP A 148 -13.16 -14.64 15.96
N ARG A 149 -13.08 -14.74 14.64
CA ARG A 149 -12.72 -15.99 13.95
C ARG A 149 -11.30 -16.44 14.33
N MET A 150 -10.34 -15.52 14.32
CA MET A 150 -8.96 -15.81 14.70
C MET A 150 -8.88 -16.26 16.17
N CYS A 151 -9.44 -15.50 17.11
CA CYS A 151 -9.46 -15.86 18.54
C CYS A 151 -10.16 -17.19 18.82
N THR A 152 -11.34 -17.41 18.21
CA THR A 152 -12.11 -18.64 18.43
C THR A 152 -11.35 -19.84 17.89
N TRP A 153 -10.73 -19.72 16.71
CA TRP A 153 -9.98 -20.83 16.12
C TRP A 153 -8.70 -21.13 16.89
N THR A 154 -7.91 -20.12 17.26
CA THR A 154 -6.67 -20.32 18.04
C THR A 154 -6.97 -20.83 19.45
N GLY A 155 -8.03 -20.34 20.10
CA GLY A 155 -8.47 -20.82 21.41
C GLY A 155 -8.95 -22.27 21.39
N ARG A 156 -9.72 -22.66 20.36
CA ARG A 156 -10.24 -24.04 20.24
C ARG A 156 -9.20 -25.07 19.84
N THR A 157 -8.25 -24.69 18.99
CA THR A 157 -7.27 -25.63 18.41
C THR A 157 -5.92 -25.58 19.10
N GLY A 158 -5.62 -24.49 19.83
CA GLY A 158 -4.26 -24.16 20.26
C GLY A 158 -3.31 -23.81 19.11
N GLY A 159 -3.80 -23.84 17.86
CA GLY A 159 -3.01 -23.71 16.65
C GLY A 159 -2.53 -22.29 16.37
N ARG A 160 -1.68 -22.20 15.36
CA ARG A 160 -1.16 -20.95 14.78
C ARG A 160 -1.69 -20.79 13.35
N LEU A 161 -1.81 -19.56 12.88
CA LEU A 161 -2.38 -19.28 11.54
C LEU A 161 -1.62 -18.20 10.80
N VAL A 162 -1.68 -18.24 9.47
CA VAL A 162 -1.26 -17.15 8.59
C VAL A 162 -2.49 -16.41 8.10
N ILE A 163 -2.54 -15.10 8.32
CA ILE A 163 -3.54 -14.21 7.74
C ILE A 163 -2.96 -13.53 6.49
N SER A 164 -3.65 -13.65 5.36
CA SER A 164 -3.20 -13.17 4.07
C SER A 164 -4.11 -12.04 3.58
N GLY A 165 -3.55 -10.85 3.33
CA GLY A 165 -4.31 -9.66 2.94
C GLY A 165 -3.77 -9.00 1.66
N HIS A 166 -4.59 -8.96 0.62
CA HIS A 166 -4.34 -8.21 -0.63
C HIS A 166 -4.95 -6.82 -0.54
N SER A 167 -4.23 -5.78 -0.94
CA SER A 167 -4.80 -4.44 -1.10
C SER A 167 -5.57 -4.01 0.17
N GLN A 168 -6.85 -3.66 0.06
CA GLN A 168 -7.69 -3.32 1.20
C GLN A 168 -7.80 -4.43 2.28
N GLY A 169 -7.66 -5.70 1.87
CA GLY A 169 -7.60 -6.82 2.78
C GLY A 169 -6.37 -6.78 3.71
N SER A 170 -5.26 -6.14 3.32
CA SER A 170 -4.12 -5.95 4.22
C SER A 170 -4.45 -4.97 5.35
N VAL A 171 -5.22 -3.92 5.04
CA VAL A 171 -5.69 -2.92 6.03
C VAL A 171 -6.63 -3.58 7.04
N LEU A 172 -7.57 -4.38 6.56
CA LEU A 172 -8.47 -5.16 7.43
C LEU A 172 -7.71 -6.19 8.27
N ALA A 173 -6.73 -6.88 7.69
CA ALA A 173 -5.91 -7.85 8.41
C ALA A 173 -5.11 -7.17 9.52
N ALA A 174 -4.43 -6.06 9.25
CA ALA A 174 -3.70 -5.28 10.25
C ALA A 174 -4.65 -4.79 11.37
N ALA A 175 -5.79 -4.21 11.00
CA ALA A 175 -6.79 -3.73 11.95
C ALA A 175 -7.35 -4.85 12.85
N ALA A 176 -7.59 -6.05 12.30
CA ALA A 176 -8.04 -7.20 13.07
C ALA A 176 -6.95 -7.75 13.99
N VAL A 177 -5.71 -7.80 13.52
CA VAL A 177 -4.58 -8.28 14.32
C VAL A 177 -4.33 -7.38 15.54
N TRP A 178 -4.41 -6.05 15.39
CA TRP A 178 -4.31 -5.14 16.55
C TRP A 178 -5.40 -5.38 17.61
N GLN A 179 -6.58 -5.86 17.22
CA GLN A 179 -7.66 -6.15 18.15
C GLN A 179 -7.56 -7.52 18.83
N LEU A 180 -6.61 -8.37 18.41
CA LEU A 180 -6.40 -9.67 19.07
C LEU A 180 -5.81 -9.48 20.48
N PRO A 181 -6.08 -10.38 21.43
CA PRO A 181 -5.31 -10.49 22.67
C PRO A 181 -3.82 -10.76 22.38
N ALA A 182 -2.92 -10.26 23.22
CA ALA A 182 -1.47 -10.37 23.02
C ALA A 182 -0.99 -11.82 22.81
N ASP A 183 -1.52 -12.78 23.58
CA ASP A 183 -1.18 -14.20 23.44
C ASP A 183 -1.64 -14.82 22.12
N THR A 184 -2.68 -14.23 21.50
CA THR A 184 -3.15 -14.65 20.18
C THR A 184 -2.35 -14.00 19.06
N ARG A 185 -1.95 -12.71 19.19
CA ARG A 185 -1.12 -12.03 18.19
C ARG A 185 0.17 -12.79 17.90
N LYS A 186 0.84 -13.29 18.95
CA LYS A 186 2.06 -14.11 18.86
C LYS A 186 1.88 -15.48 18.20
N ARG A 187 0.65 -15.87 17.85
CA ARG A 187 0.33 -17.11 17.13
C ARG A 187 -0.12 -16.85 15.70
N VAL A 188 -0.11 -15.60 15.27
CA VAL A 188 -0.53 -15.16 13.95
C VAL A 188 0.70 -14.65 13.20
N ALA A 189 0.90 -15.17 11.99
CA ALA A 189 1.78 -14.52 11.02
C ALA A 189 0.96 -13.76 9.98
N LEU A 190 1.46 -12.62 9.54
CA LEU A 190 0.80 -11.71 8.61
C LEU A 190 1.50 -11.76 7.24
N LEU A 191 0.73 -11.96 6.18
CA LEU A 191 1.19 -11.90 4.79
C LEU A 191 0.42 -10.82 4.04
N THR A 192 1.02 -9.66 3.84
CA THR A 192 0.41 -8.56 3.07
C THR A 192 1.00 -8.48 1.67
N TYR A 193 0.21 -8.04 0.71
CA TYR A 193 0.69 -7.88 -0.66
C TYR A 193 -0.14 -6.87 -1.44
N GLY A 194 0.52 -6.11 -2.31
CA GLY A 194 -0.09 -4.92 -2.91
C GLY A 194 -0.68 -4.00 -1.84
N SER A 195 -0.03 -3.87 -0.69
CA SER A 195 -0.61 -3.27 0.51
C SER A 195 -0.53 -1.74 0.49
N PRO A 196 -1.66 -1.01 0.64
CA PRO A 196 -1.67 0.45 0.72
C PRO A 196 -1.35 1.00 2.13
N LEU A 197 -0.95 0.13 3.07
CA LEU A 197 -0.78 0.47 4.49
C LEU A 197 0.18 1.65 4.72
N GLU A 198 1.42 1.59 4.22
CA GLU A 198 2.35 2.74 4.30
C GLU A 198 1.94 3.81 3.29
N ARG A 199 1.91 3.42 2.01
CA ARG A 199 1.90 4.33 0.86
C ARG A 199 0.68 5.24 0.78
N LEU A 200 -0.46 4.78 1.30
CA LEU A 200 -1.70 5.54 1.35
C LEU A 200 -2.11 5.81 2.80
N TYR A 201 -2.38 4.76 3.57
CA TYR A 201 -2.95 4.93 4.91
C TYR A 201 -1.97 5.61 5.87
N GLY A 202 -0.70 5.24 5.86
CA GLY A 202 0.32 5.80 6.75
C GLY A 202 0.63 7.26 6.47
N ARG A 203 0.53 7.69 5.20
CA ARG A 203 0.78 9.07 4.80
C ARG A 203 -0.39 10.01 5.09
N TRP A 204 -1.63 9.56 4.86
CA TRP A 204 -2.83 10.37 5.07
C TRP A 204 -3.40 10.25 6.49
N PHE A 205 -3.12 9.14 7.18
CA PHE A 205 -3.62 8.83 8.52
C PHE A 205 -2.50 8.29 9.44
N PRO A 206 -1.40 9.04 9.62
CA PRO A 206 -0.20 8.57 10.33
C PRO A 206 -0.44 8.21 11.80
N ALA A 207 -1.50 8.75 12.43
CA ALA A 207 -1.88 8.40 13.80
C ALA A 207 -2.29 6.92 13.95
N TYR A 208 -2.80 6.29 12.88
CA TYR A 208 -3.29 4.91 12.90
C TYR A 208 -2.36 3.95 12.18
N PHE A 209 -1.78 4.38 11.05
CA PHE A 209 -0.97 3.53 10.17
C PHE A 209 0.44 4.09 9.92
N GLY A 210 0.91 5.02 10.75
CA GLY A 210 2.25 5.58 10.62
C GLY A 210 3.36 4.59 11.00
N PRO A 211 4.63 4.93 10.75
CA PRO A 211 5.77 4.03 10.94
C PRO A 211 5.82 3.40 12.33
N LYS A 212 5.53 4.18 13.38
CA LYS A 212 5.48 3.67 14.77
C LYS A 212 4.43 2.59 14.95
N ALA A 213 3.20 2.79 14.44
CA ALA A 213 2.12 1.81 14.58
C ALA A 213 2.43 0.53 13.79
N LEU A 214 3.05 0.65 12.60
CA LEU A 214 3.47 -0.50 11.81
C LEU A 214 4.62 -1.26 12.48
N LEU A 215 5.57 -0.56 13.10
CA LEU A 215 6.62 -1.18 13.91
C LEU A 215 6.04 -1.94 15.11
N GLU A 216 5.11 -1.33 15.84
CA GLU A 216 4.40 -2.00 16.93
C GLU A 216 3.71 -3.28 16.44
N LEU A 217 2.97 -3.21 15.32
CA LEU A 217 2.33 -4.39 14.72
C LEU A 217 3.35 -5.49 14.40
N SER A 218 4.45 -5.14 13.72
CA SER A 218 5.50 -6.09 13.33
C SER A 218 6.16 -6.77 14.54
N SER A 219 6.26 -6.07 15.67
CA SER A 219 6.86 -6.57 16.91
C SER A 219 5.93 -7.49 17.73
N GLU A 220 4.63 -7.44 17.46
CA GLU A 220 3.61 -8.14 18.26
C GLU A 220 3.10 -9.42 17.60
N VAL A 221 3.21 -9.52 16.27
CA VAL A 221 2.92 -10.75 15.52
C VAL A 221 4.10 -11.72 15.56
N ASP A 222 3.87 -13.00 15.25
CA ASP A 222 4.97 -13.98 15.16
C ASP A 222 5.96 -13.63 14.04
N CYS A 223 5.42 -13.14 12.93
CA CYS A 223 6.15 -12.87 11.70
C CYS A 223 5.27 -12.06 10.74
N TRP A 224 5.81 -11.04 10.08
CA TRP A 224 5.14 -10.29 9.02
C TRP A 224 5.99 -10.25 7.75
N ARG A 225 5.37 -10.62 6.63
CA ARG A 225 5.90 -10.46 5.28
C ARG A 225 5.01 -9.59 4.40
N ASN A 226 5.63 -8.63 3.71
CA ASN A 226 4.99 -7.80 2.70
C ASN A 226 5.59 -8.04 1.31
N LEU A 227 4.73 -8.35 0.34
CA LEU A 227 5.12 -8.53 -1.06
C LEU A 227 4.63 -7.35 -1.91
N TRP A 228 5.55 -6.71 -2.62
CA TRP A 228 5.24 -5.49 -3.37
C TRP A 228 5.96 -5.48 -4.72
N ARG A 229 5.47 -4.63 -5.63
CA ARG A 229 6.04 -4.42 -6.97
C ARG A 229 6.28 -2.95 -7.21
N ARG A 230 7.35 -2.61 -7.91
CA ARG A 230 7.64 -1.23 -8.34
C ARG A 230 6.62 -0.67 -9.36
N THR A 231 5.83 -1.55 -9.97
CA THR A 231 4.80 -1.24 -10.97
C THR A 231 3.41 -1.08 -10.36
N ASP A 232 3.24 -1.41 -9.08
CA ASP A 232 1.96 -1.27 -8.38
C ASP A 232 1.77 0.20 -7.99
N PRO A 233 0.70 0.89 -8.43
CA PRO A 233 0.46 2.29 -8.06
C PRO A 233 -0.16 2.45 -6.66
N ILE A 234 -0.68 1.39 -6.06
CA ILE A 234 -1.42 1.43 -4.79
C ILE A 234 -0.57 0.82 -3.67
N GLY A 235 -0.09 -0.40 -3.92
CA GLY A 235 0.75 -1.14 -3.00
C GLY A 235 2.18 -0.63 -2.97
N GLY A 236 2.86 -0.81 -1.84
CA GLY A 236 4.26 -0.45 -1.69
C GLY A 236 4.95 -1.19 -0.54
N PRO A 237 6.24 -0.92 -0.33
CA PRO A 237 6.93 -1.34 0.89
C PRO A 237 6.31 -0.68 2.14
N MET A 238 6.45 -1.32 3.30
CA MET A 238 5.99 -0.79 4.59
C MET A 238 6.94 0.25 5.19
N LEU A 239 8.23 0.23 4.80
CA LEU A 239 9.25 1.22 5.20
C LEU A 239 9.28 1.50 6.70
N ILE A 240 9.23 0.42 7.51
CA ILE A 240 9.11 0.50 8.98
C ILE A 240 10.30 1.23 9.61
N THR A 241 11.49 1.16 9.01
CA THR A 241 12.66 1.98 9.33
C THR A 241 13.19 2.64 8.05
N ALA A 242 13.17 3.96 8.01
CA ALA A 242 13.32 4.74 6.77
C ALA A 242 14.77 4.88 6.25
N GLU A 243 15.69 3.94 6.51
CA GLU A 243 17.13 4.18 6.21
C GLU A 243 17.81 3.21 5.24
N THR A 244 17.19 2.14 4.76
CA THR A 244 17.81 1.30 3.70
C THR A 244 16.79 0.62 2.79
N ASP A 245 17.23 0.26 1.57
CA ASP A 245 16.45 -0.54 0.63
C ASP A 245 16.06 -1.87 1.32
N PRO A 246 14.77 -2.24 1.39
CA PRO A 246 14.32 -3.43 2.10
C PRO A 246 15.00 -4.69 1.54
N ALA A 247 15.81 -5.34 2.37
CA ALA A 247 16.75 -6.37 1.92
C ALA A 247 16.99 -7.49 2.94
N GLY A 248 16.20 -7.61 4.00
CA GLY A 248 16.38 -8.70 4.95
C GLY A 248 15.66 -10.00 4.55
N ASP A 249 16.08 -11.07 5.20
CA ASP A 249 15.63 -12.44 5.01
C ASP A 249 14.66 -12.92 6.11
N GLY A 250 14.43 -12.11 7.16
CA GLY A 250 14.00 -12.63 8.47
C GLY A 250 12.77 -11.99 9.12
N CYS A 251 11.92 -12.82 9.72
CA CYS A 251 10.89 -12.39 10.68
C CYS A 251 11.42 -12.30 12.11
N ASP A 252 12.74 -12.33 12.23
CA ASP A 252 13.46 -12.23 13.49
C ASP A 252 13.83 -10.77 13.80
N ASP A 253 13.81 -9.90 12.78
CA ASP A 253 13.87 -8.46 12.91
C ASP A 253 12.49 -7.86 12.59
N PRO A 254 11.81 -7.19 13.54
CA PRO A 254 10.51 -6.55 13.29
C PRO A 254 10.61 -5.42 12.25
N THR A 255 11.80 -4.88 11.99
CA THR A 255 12.01 -3.86 10.96
C THR A 255 12.08 -4.46 9.55
N ASP A 256 12.30 -5.77 9.45
CA ASP A 256 12.44 -6.49 8.18
C ASP A 256 11.13 -7.17 7.75
N VAL A 257 10.15 -6.36 7.36
CA VAL A 257 8.84 -6.86 6.89
C VAL A 257 8.79 -7.02 5.36
N ASP A 258 9.51 -6.18 4.64
CA ASP A 258 9.41 -6.06 3.20
C ASP A 258 10.34 -7.03 2.49
N ARG A 259 9.79 -7.91 1.65
CA ARG A 259 10.63 -8.65 0.70
C ARG A 259 11.18 -7.72 -0.37
N GLN A 260 12.30 -8.12 -0.98
CA GLN A 260 12.76 -7.51 -2.22
C GLN A 260 11.62 -7.42 -3.24
N ALA A 261 11.51 -6.27 -3.91
CA ALA A 261 10.43 -6.03 -4.86
C ALA A 261 10.30 -7.16 -5.88
N LEU A 262 9.09 -7.70 -6.02
CA LEU A 262 8.80 -8.75 -6.97
C LEU A 262 8.98 -8.22 -8.41
N LYS A 263 9.56 -9.05 -9.27
CA LYS A 263 9.71 -8.73 -10.70
C LYS A 263 8.33 -8.63 -11.34
N ASP A 264 8.11 -7.56 -12.08
CA ASP A 264 6.88 -7.35 -12.85
C ASP A 264 7.20 -6.60 -14.16
N PRO A 265 7.16 -7.28 -15.31
CA PRO A 265 6.70 -8.67 -15.53
C PRO A 265 7.62 -9.72 -14.90
N VAL A 266 7.12 -10.95 -14.67
CA VAL A 266 7.93 -12.06 -14.11
C VAL A 266 9.14 -12.36 -15.00
N VAL A 267 8.94 -12.33 -16.32
CA VAL A 267 9.98 -12.49 -17.34
C VAL A 267 10.03 -11.26 -18.23
N TYR A 268 11.23 -10.74 -18.48
CA TYR A 268 11.43 -9.55 -19.32
C TYR A 268 11.00 -9.76 -20.76
N GLY A 269 11.35 -10.91 -21.34
CA GLY A 269 11.25 -11.19 -22.76
C GLY A 269 10.21 -12.25 -23.10
N ARG A 270 10.52 -13.00 -24.14
CA ARG A 270 9.89 -14.28 -24.44
C ARG A 270 10.93 -15.36 -24.21
N SER A 271 10.47 -16.53 -23.82
CA SER A 271 11.30 -17.71 -23.66
C SER A 271 10.58 -18.98 -24.08
N GLU A 272 11.28 -20.12 -24.03
CA GLU A 272 10.65 -21.42 -24.27
C GLU A 272 9.53 -21.71 -23.26
N ARG A 273 9.73 -21.29 -22.00
CA ARG A 273 8.73 -21.41 -20.93
C ARG A 273 7.65 -20.32 -20.99
N HIS A 274 8.00 -19.14 -21.52
CA HIS A 274 7.11 -17.98 -21.67
C HIS A 274 7.09 -17.51 -23.13
N PRO A 275 6.44 -18.25 -24.05
CA PRO A 275 6.47 -17.95 -25.48
C PRO A 275 5.75 -16.64 -25.82
N LEU A 276 4.84 -16.20 -24.94
CA LEU A 276 4.14 -14.93 -25.05
C LEU A 276 4.76 -13.87 -24.12
N PRO A 277 4.73 -12.59 -24.50
CA PRO A 277 5.18 -11.52 -23.62
C PRO A 277 4.37 -11.49 -22.32
N GLU A 278 5.03 -11.77 -21.20
CA GLU A 278 4.41 -11.66 -19.88
C GLU A 278 3.85 -10.23 -19.64
N PRO A 279 2.60 -10.12 -19.15
CA PRO A 279 1.97 -8.84 -18.89
C PRO A 279 2.64 -8.12 -17.70
N ILE A 280 2.52 -6.79 -17.69
CA ILE A 280 2.81 -5.99 -16.50
C ILE A 280 1.55 -5.99 -15.65
N LEU A 281 1.59 -6.65 -14.51
CA LEU A 281 0.42 -6.96 -13.68
C LEU A 281 0.09 -5.83 -12.68
N GLY A 282 1.09 -5.05 -12.26
CA GLY A 282 0.95 -3.98 -11.28
C GLY A 282 0.30 -4.49 -9.99
N HIS A 283 -0.88 -3.96 -9.66
CA HIS A 283 -1.63 -4.27 -8.44
C HIS A 283 -2.34 -5.64 -8.42
N SER A 284 -2.39 -6.34 -9.55
CA SER A 284 -3.17 -7.58 -9.72
C SER A 284 -2.31 -8.83 -9.62
N ASP A 285 -2.92 -10.00 -9.36
CA ASP A 285 -2.29 -11.31 -9.51
C ASP A 285 -0.95 -11.50 -8.77
N TYR A 286 -0.85 -10.98 -7.55
CA TYR A 286 0.29 -11.27 -6.67
C TYR A 286 0.40 -12.75 -6.31
N GLN A 287 -0.74 -13.42 -6.13
CA GLN A 287 -0.81 -14.83 -5.75
C GLN A 287 -0.26 -15.78 -6.83
N ALA A 288 -0.28 -15.34 -8.10
CA ALA A 288 0.29 -16.08 -9.22
C ALA A 288 1.82 -15.95 -9.30
N HIS A 289 2.43 -15.02 -8.56
CA HIS A 289 3.88 -14.85 -8.56
C HIS A 289 4.56 -16.04 -7.85
N PRO A 290 5.63 -16.64 -8.40
CA PRO A 290 6.28 -17.82 -7.81
C PRO A 290 6.71 -17.62 -6.36
N ASP A 291 7.19 -16.42 -6.02
CA ASP A 291 7.64 -16.12 -4.66
C ASP A 291 6.48 -16.02 -3.65
N PHE A 292 5.23 -15.78 -4.07
CA PHE A 292 4.09 -15.76 -3.16
C PHE A 292 3.92 -17.10 -2.42
N ALA A 293 3.98 -18.21 -3.18
CA ALA A 293 3.84 -19.54 -2.62
C ALA A 293 5.01 -19.89 -1.68
N LYS A 294 6.23 -19.45 -2.02
CA LYS A 294 7.42 -19.66 -1.19
C LYS A 294 7.30 -18.94 0.15
N GLU A 295 6.94 -17.66 0.15
CA GLU A 295 6.80 -16.88 1.38
C GLU A 295 5.66 -17.41 2.24
N ARG A 296 4.52 -17.75 1.63
CA ARG A 296 3.41 -18.39 2.37
C ARG A 296 3.85 -19.71 3.02
N ALA A 297 4.61 -20.55 2.32
CA ALA A 297 5.10 -21.81 2.87
C ALA A 297 6.07 -21.56 4.04
N ALA A 298 7.02 -20.64 3.87
CA ALA A 298 7.97 -20.27 4.93
C ALA A 298 7.27 -19.77 6.20
N LEU A 299 6.20 -18.97 6.05
CA LEU A 299 5.36 -18.54 7.18
C LEU A 299 4.68 -19.73 7.89
N LEU A 300 4.12 -20.67 7.13
CA LEU A 300 3.47 -21.85 7.71
C LEU A 300 4.47 -22.77 8.41
N ASP A 301 5.65 -22.95 7.82
CA ASP A 301 6.72 -23.77 8.40
C ASP A 301 7.21 -23.17 9.72
N ARG A 302 7.39 -21.84 9.78
CA ARG A 302 7.76 -21.11 11.02
C ARG A 302 6.73 -21.30 12.13
N LEU A 303 5.45 -21.28 11.78
CA LEU A 303 4.36 -21.44 12.75
C LEU A 303 4.15 -22.88 13.20
N THR A 304 4.80 -23.86 12.56
CA THR A 304 4.70 -25.25 12.98
C THR A 304 5.47 -25.42 14.30
N PRO A 305 4.84 -25.92 15.38
CA PRO A 305 5.54 -26.15 16.64
C PRO A 305 6.75 -27.05 16.40
N ALA A 306 7.93 -26.66 16.89
CA ALA A 306 9.05 -27.58 16.98
C ALA A 306 8.59 -28.78 17.83
N VAL A 307 8.33 -29.92 17.19
CA VAL A 307 8.04 -31.17 17.90
C VAL A 307 9.22 -31.41 18.83
N PRO A 308 9.04 -31.52 20.15
CA PRO A 308 10.12 -31.95 21.02
C PRO A 308 10.56 -33.32 20.51
N ARG A 309 11.81 -33.42 20.02
CA ARG A 309 12.42 -34.74 19.83
C ARG A 309 12.33 -35.42 21.18
N GLN A 310 11.45 -36.43 21.30
CA GLN A 310 11.46 -37.31 22.45
C GLN A 310 12.89 -37.83 22.56
N ALA A 311 13.59 -37.43 23.63
CA ALA A 311 14.80 -38.11 24.03
C ALA A 311 14.40 -39.59 24.13
N GLN A 312 14.96 -40.42 23.24
CA GLN A 312 14.78 -41.86 23.30
C GLN A 312 15.13 -42.27 24.72
N GLY A 313 14.10 -42.67 25.48
CA GLY A 313 14.27 -43.16 26.82
C GLY A 313 15.24 -44.33 26.77
N SER A 314 16.35 -44.22 27.51
CA SER A 314 17.15 -45.37 27.89
C SER A 314 16.36 -46.19 28.91
N SER A 315 15.29 -46.84 28.46
CA SER A 315 14.70 -47.95 29.18
C SER A 315 15.59 -49.17 28.99
N GLY A 316 16.38 -49.51 30.01
CA GLY A 316 16.91 -50.87 30.15
C GLY A 316 18.28 -50.96 30.80
N ARG A 317 18.30 -51.04 32.14
CA ARG A 317 18.55 -52.31 32.85
C ARG A 317 18.66 -52.03 34.35
N SER A 318 17.66 -52.52 35.08
CA SER A 318 17.84 -52.98 36.46
C SER A 318 17.55 -54.47 36.44
N SER A 319 18.53 -55.27 36.85
CA SER A 319 18.34 -56.58 37.47
C SER A 319 19.70 -57.16 37.88
N ALA A 320 19.78 -57.53 39.16
CA ALA A 320 20.84 -58.20 39.93
C ALA A 320 21.99 -57.33 40.44
#